data_AF-A0A373A4F0-F1
#
_entry.id   AF-A0A373A4F0-F1
#
_cell.length_a   1.000
_cell.length_b   1.000
_cell.length_c   1.000
_cell.angle_alpha   90.00
_cell.angle_beta   90.00
_cell.angle_gamma   90.00
#
_symmetry.space_group_name_H-M   'P 1'
#
loop_
_entity.id
_entity.type
_entity.pdbx_description
1 polymer ?
#
loop_
_entity_poly.entity_id
_entity_poly.type
_entity_poly.pdbx_seq_one_letter_code
_entity_poly.pdbx_strand_id
1 'polypeptide(L)'
;MAIRKIVRTEFVATCDAHAQKGVDDIPGTCKVFIGARGWDLCQEHEDKFVGFFVEALGEPCRTEVHAVEAPEEETAAEPEEDVQEGAEEPAQEEPKQLSTGGFDAAGQGLWDDFPEDLPEDDEDFKGTVVVTGNIPGYNHSDARRALENAGYTVAGHVDADTVMIVLGKQPAAHKVAEARHHQTPALDASRARVFANCVEAGEFPANDELPDVELKRGARALLPV
;
A
#
# COMPACT_ATOMS: atom_id res chain seq x y z
N MET A 1 5.41 -2.23 12.50
CA MET A 1 6.55 -1.45 11.95
C MET A 1 7.60 -2.43 11.47
N ALA A 2 8.08 -2.31 10.23
CA ALA A 2 9.13 -3.19 9.71
C ALA A 2 10.51 -2.57 10.00
N ILE A 3 11.32 -3.24 10.83
CA ILE A 3 12.72 -2.87 11.04
C ILE A 3 13.48 -3.33 9.78
N ARG A 4 13.93 -2.39 8.94
CA ARG A 4 14.71 -2.71 7.73
C ARG A 4 16.18 -2.96 8.09
N LYS A 5 16.79 -3.86 7.31
CA LYS A 5 18.14 -4.44 7.38
C LYS A 5 19.22 -3.48 7.93
N ILE A 6 19.96 -3.93 8.95
CA ILE A 6 21.20 -3.29 9.42
C ILE A 6 22.27 -3.56 8.36
N VAL A 7 22.75 -2.51 7.68
CA VAL A 7 23.86 -2.60 6.73
C VAL A 7 25.11 -2.09 7.44
N ARG A 8 26.12 -2.95 7.62
CA ARG A 8 27.45 -2.54 8.09
C ARG A 8 28.18 -1.85 6.94
N THR A 9 28.16 -0.53 6.91
CA THR A 9 28.96 0.30 6.00
C THR A 9 30.33 0.61 6.60
N GLU A 10 31.37 0.65 5.77
CA GLU A 10 32.72 1.01 6.19
C GLU A 10 32.82 2.50 6.60
N PHE A 11 32.77 2.70 7.92
CA PHE A 11 33.28 3.74 8.83
C PHE A 11 33.75 5.10 8.29
N VAL A 12 32.93 6.15 8.51
CA VAL A 12 33.40 7.54 8.77
C VAL A 12 32.53 8.32 9.78
N ALA A 13 31.35 7.83 10.18
CA ALA A 13 30.45 8.60 11.06
C ALA A 13 30.76 8.39 12.56
N THR A 14 30.75 9.47 13.33
CA THR A 14 30.79 9.44 14.80
C THR A 14 29.47 8.93 15.36
N CYS A 15 29.50 8.27 16.51
CA CYS A 15 28.29 7.78 17.17
C CYS A 15 27.38 8.96 17.57
N ASP A 16 26.17 9.02 17.01
CA ASP A 16 25.22 10.12 17.23
C ASP A 16 24.87 10.34 18.71
N ALA A 17 24.77 9.25 19.47
CA ALA A 17 24.47 9.31 20.90
C ALA A 17 25.62 9.91 21.73
N HIS A 18 26.87 9.75 21.28
CA HIS A 18 28.04 10.39 21.90
C HIS A 18 28.20 11.84 21.41
N ALA A 19 27.94 12.10 20.13
CA ALA A 19 27.92 13.46 19.57
C ALA A 19 26.91 14.37 20.32
N GLN A 20 25.72 13.85 20.66
CA GLN A 20 24.74 14.59 21.47
C GLN A 20 25.21 14.91 22.90
N LYS A 21 26.16 14.14 23.43
CA LYS A 21 26.77 14.36 24.75
C LYS A 21 28.05 15.21 24.65
N GLY A 22 28.44 15.66 23.46
CA GLY A 22 29.69 16.38 23.21
C GLY A 22 30.93 15.49 23.31
N VAL A 23 30.79 14.19 23.02
CA VAL A 23 31.89 13.22 22.96
C VAL A 23 32.03 12.78 21.51
N ASP A 24 32.98 13.37 20.78
CA ASP A 24 33.06 13.23 19.32
C ASP A 24 34.03 12.14 18.83
N ASP A 25 34.71 11.43 19.75
CA ASP A 25 35.79 10.48 19.39
C ASP A 25 35.36 9.01 19.25
N ILE A 26 34.06 8.70 19.38
CA ILE A 26 33.59 7.31 19.36
C ILE A 26 32.98 6.99 17.99
N PRO A 27 33.58 6.08 17.19
CA PRO A 27 33.06 5.75 15.87
C PRO A 27 31.73 4.97 15.97
N GLY A 28 30.79 5.28 15.07
CA GLY A 28 29.59 4.48 14.87
C GLY A 28 29.93 3.19 14.13
N THR A 29 29.61 2.03 14.72
CA THR A 29 29.86 0.70 14.16
C THR A 29 28.66 0.13 13.41
N CYS A 30 27.46 0.64 13.70
CA CYS A 30 26.20 0.13 13.19
C CYS A 30 25.26 1.27 12.84
N LYS A 31 24.44 1.08 11.80
CA LYS A 31 23.44 2.05 11.37
C LYS A 31 22.04 1.49 11.64
N VAL A 32 21.29 2.19 12.50
CA VAL A 32 19.93 1.79 12.88
C VAL A 32 18.93 2.71 12.20
N PHE A 33 17.86 2.15 11.63
CA PHE A 33 16.84 2.91 10.90
C PHE A 33 15.46 2.76 11.53
N ILE A 34 14.75 3.88 11.66
CA ILE A 34 13.31 3.93 11.97
C ILE A 34 12.64 4.77 10.90
N GLY A 35 11.82 4.11 10.07
CA GLY A 35 11.24 4.74 8.89
C GLY A 35 12.34 5.24 7.95
N ALA A 36 12.37 6.56 7.70
CA ALA A 36 13.37 7.21 6.85
C ALA A 36 14.58 7.78 7.60
N ARG A 37 14.55 7.79 8.94
CA ARG A 37 15.66 8.32 9.76
C ARG A 37 16.64 7.21 10.10
N GLY A 38 17.92 7.49 9.92
CA GLY A 38 19.02 6.60 10.28
C GLY A 38 19.94 7.25 11.31
N TRP A 39 20.44 6.46 12.24
CA TRP A 39 21.41 6.85 13.26
C TRP A 39 22.64 5.95 13.18
N ASP A 40 23.83 6.55 13.27
CA ASP A 40 25.10 5.85 13.36
C ASP A 40 25.44 5.67 14.84
N LEU A 41 25.41 4.42 15.32
CA LEU A 41 25.57 4.06 16.74
C LEU A 41 26.80 3.16 16.94
N CYS A 42 27.50 3.35 18.06
CA CYS A 42 28.45 2.34 18.54
C CYS A 42 27.69 1.13 19.11
N GLN A 43 28.39 0.00 19.22
CA GLN A 43 27.81 -1.27 19.68
C GLN A 43 27.06 -1.14 21.03
N GLU A 44 27.62 -0.40 22.00
CA GLU A 44 26.96 -0.22 23.31
C GLU A 44 25.61 0.52 23.21
N HIS A 45 25.50 1.49 22.30
CA HIS A 45 24.25 2.22 22.11
C HIS A 45 23.27 1.45 21.23
N GLU A 46 23.75 0.67 20.26
CA GLU A 46 22.94 -0.27 19.50
C GLU A 46 22.24 -1.28 20.43
N ASP A 47 22.98 -1.94 21.32
CA ASP A 47 22.42 -2.96 22.22
C ASP A 47 21.33 -2.36 23.14
N LYS A 48 21.56 -1.16 23.67
CA LYS A 48 20.56 -0.43 24.48
C LYS A 48 19.35 -0.02 23.66
N PHE A 49 19.57 0.45 22.43
CA PHE A 49 18.50 0.88 21.55
C PHE A 49 17.61 -0.29 21.14
N VAL A 50 18.21 -1.42 20.75
CA VAL A 50 17.49 -2.65 20.44
C VAL A 50 16.71 -3.16 21.65
N GLY A 51 17.32 -3.15 22.85
CA GLY A 51 16.63 -3.52 24.09
C GLY A 51 15.36 -2.70 24.35
N PHE A 52 15.44 -1.38 24.17
CA PHE A 52 14.28 -0.50 24.30
C PHE A 52 13.17 -0.83 23.29
N PHE A 53 13.54 -1.17 22.04
CA PHE A 53 12.56 -1.56 21.02
C PHE A 53 11.87 -2.89 21.32
N VAL A 54 12.59 -3.86 21.86
CA VAL A 54 12.00 -5.14 22.31
C VAL A 54 11.05 -4.91 23.48
N GLU A 55 11.40 -4.03 24.42
CA GLU A 55 10.53 -3.69 25.55
C GLU A 55 9.28 -2.92 25.11
N ALA A 56 9.44 -1.93 24.23
CA ALA A 56 8.35 -1.05 23.79
C ALA A 56 7.39 -1.72 22.79
N LEU A 57 7.89 -2.60 21.92
CA LEU A 57 7.09 -3.25 20.87
C LEU A 57 6.70 -4.69 21.20
N GLY A 58 7.15 -5.23 22.32
CA GLY A 58 7.04 -6.66 22.66
C GLY A 58 8.11 -7.49 21.95
N GLU A 59 8.17 -8.79 22.28
CA GLU A 59 9.12 -9.71 21.65
C GLU A 59 9.00 -9.60 20.12
N PRO A 60 10.09 -9.24 19.42
CA PRO A 60 10.05 -9.21 17.98
C PRO A 60 9.75 -10.63 17.54
N CYS A 61 8.58 -10.85 16.93
CA CYS A 61 8.33 -12.03 16.13
C CYS A 61 9.50 -12.11 15.17
N ARG A 62 10.46 -12.99 15.47
CA ARG A 62 11.70 -13.17 14.72
C ARG A 62 11.29 -13.65 13.34
N THR A 63 10.97 -12.69 12.49
CA THR A 63 10.60 -12.95 11.12
C THR A 63 11.93 -13.33 10.52
N GLU A 64 12.14 -14.63 10.34
CA GLU A 64 13.31 -15.17 9.67
C GLU A 64 13.33 -14.54 8.29
N VAL A 65 14.04 -13.42 8.18
CA VAL A 65 14.39 -12.81 6.91
C VAL A 65 15.36 -13.79 6.27
N HIS A 66 14.78 -14.71 5.48
CA HIS A 66 15.52 -15.43 4.47
C HIS A 66 16.41 -14.41 3.77
N ALA A 67 17.72 -14.57 3.94
CA ALA A 67 18.69 -13.83 3.16
C ALA A 67 18.34 -14.11 1.71
N VAL A 68 17.78 -13.11 1.03
CA VAL A 68 17.65 -13.13 -0.42
C VAL A 68 19.08 -13.12 -0.92
N GLU A 69 19.60 -14.31 -1.19
CA GLU A 69 20.84 -14.52 -1.91
C GLU A 69 20.75 -13.70 -3.20
N ALA A 70 21.81 -12.94 -3.47
CA ALA A 70 21.92 -12.19 -4.71
C ALA A 70 21.70 -13.16 -5.87
N PRO A 71 20.83 -12.85 -6.85
CA PRO A 71 20.57 -13.76 -7.95
C PRO A 71 21.88 -13.97 -8.72
N GLU A 72 22.38 -15.20 -8.65
CA GLU A 72 23.46 -15.67 -9.50
C GLU A 72 22.93 -15.65 -10.95
N GLU A 73 23.80 -15.17 -11.84
CA GLU A 73 23.56 -14.97 -13.27
C GLU A 73 23.43 -16.35 -13.95
N GLU A 74 22.22 -16.92 -13.96
CA GLU A 74 21.96 -18.19 -14.65
C GLU A 74 21.65 -18.00 -16.13
N THR A 75 22.44 -18.73 -16.89
CA THR A 75 22.52 -18.96 -18.32
C THR A 75 21.18 -19.12 -19.06
N ALA A 76 21.15 -18.53 -20.26
CA ALA A 76 20.16 -18.76 -21.30
C ALA A 76 19.93 -20.25 -21.58
N ALA A 77 18.69 -20.69 -21.39
CA ALA A 77 18.16 -21.95 -21.92
C ALA A 77 17.01 -21.65 -22.90
N GLU A 78 17.03 -22.39 -24.01
CA GLU A 78 16.16 -22.31 -25.18
C GLU A 78 14.67 -22.60 -24.88
N PRO A 79 13.75 -22.16 -25.75
CA PRO A 79 12.31 -22.28 -25.53
C PRO A 79 11.81 -23.67 -25.96
N GLU A 80 11.19 -24.41 -25.05
CA GLU A 80 10.35 -25.56 -25.38
C GLU A 80 8.87 -25.18 -25.38
N GLU A 81 8.19 -25.70 -26.39
CA GLU A 81 6.84 -25.41 -26.83
C GLU A 81 5.75 -26.07 -25.96
N ASP A 82 4.54 -25.51 -26.07
CA ASP A 82 3.24 -26.19 -26.02
C ASP A 82 2.85 -26.97 -24.75
N VAL A 83 2.06 -26.33 -23.88
CA VAL A 83 1.05 -27.05 -23.07
C VAL A 83 -0.28 -26.28 -23.07
N GLN A 84 -1.28 -27.00 -23.60
CA GLN A 84 -2.69 -26.70 -23.77
C GLN A 84 -3.45 -26.28 -22.50
N GLU A 85 -4.32 -25.29 -22.70
CA GLU A 85 -5.77 -25.34 -22.53
C GLU A 85 -6.33 -26.23 -21.39
N GLY A 86 -6.70 -25.58 -20.30
CA GLY A 86 -7.50 -26.14 -19.21
C GLY A 86 -8.26 -25.03 -18.51
N ALA A 87 -9.32 -24.54 -19.16
CA ALA A 87 -10.27 -23.60 -18.56
C ALA A 87 -11.16 -24.36 -17.56
N GLU A 88 -10.78 -24.34 -16.29
CA GLU A 88 -11.72 -24.65 -15.20
C GLU A 88 -12.39 -23.34 -14.76
N GLU A 89 -13.68 -23.26 -15.11
CA GLU A 89 -14.64 -22.25 -14.73
C GLU A 89 -14.94 -22.40 -13.21
N PRO A 90 -14.59 -21.43 -12.34
CA PRO A 90 -14.96 -21.53 -10.94
C PRO A 90 -16.46 -21.28 -10.79
N ALA A 91 -17.15 -22.35 -10.36
CA ALA A 91 -18.55 -22.34 -10.00
C ALA A 91 -18.86 -21.20 -9.01
N GLN A 92 -19.83 -20.37 -9.37
CA GLN A 92 -20.38 -19.32 -8.54
C GLN A 92 -21.13 -19.96 -7.36
N GLU A 93 -20.60 -19.83 -6.14
CA GLU A 93 -21.34 -20.15 -4.92
C GLU A 93 -22.46 -19.11 -4.72
N GLU A 94 -23.70 -19.58 -4.70
CA GLU A 94 -24.87 -18.77 -4.37
C GLU A 94 -24.78 -18.24 -2.92
N PRO A 95 -24.96 -16.93 -2.69
CA PRO A 95 -24.96 -16.37 -1.34
C PRO A 95 -26.17 -16.88 -0.56
N LYS A 96 -25.90 -17.69 0.47
CA LYS A 96 -26.90 -18.13 1.46
C LYS A 96 -27.53 -16.91 2.12
N GLN A 97 -28.82 -16.71 1.84
CA GLN A 97 -29.65 -15.72 2.50
C GLN A 97 -29.63 -15.98 4.01
N LEU A 98 -28.98 -15.10 4.77
CA LEU A 98 -29.12 -15.05 6.22
C LEU A 98 -30.56 -14.63 6.54
N SER A 99 -31.32 -15.56 7.09
CA SER A 99 -32.65 -15.31 7.64
C SER A 99 -32.58 -14.25 8.73
N THR A 100 -33.32 -13.16 8.53
CA THR A 100 -33.66 -12.16 9.53
C THR A 100 -34.46 -12.84 10.65
N GLY A 101 -33.77 -13.25 11.72
CA GLY A 101 -34.39 -13.65 12.97
C GLY A 101 -35.13 -12.46 13.57
N GLY A 102 -36.42 -12.63 13.84
CA GLY A 102 -37.28 -11.62 14.43
C GLY A 102 -36.73 -11.13 15.76
N PHE A 103 -36.48 -9.82 15.83
CA PHE A 103 -36.27 -9.12 17.09
C PHE A 103 -37.65 -8.80 17.66
N ASP A 104 -38.06 -9.56 18.69
CA ASP A 104 -39.32 -9.35 19.38
C ASP A 104 -39.35 -7.96 20.05
N ALA A 105 -40.40 -7.22 19.69
CA ALA A 105 -40.67 -5.87 20.13
C ALA A 105 -41.14 -5.82 21.60
N ALA A 106 -40.19 -5.81 22.53
CA ALA A 106 -40.46 -5.46 23.93
C ALA A 106 -39.18 -4.96 24.63
N GLY A 107 -38.66 -3.83 24.18
CA GLY A 107 -37.47 -3.18 24.76
C GLY A 107 -37.53 -1.67 24.65
N GLN A 108 -38.58 -1.07 25.22
CA GLN A 108 -38.65 0.38 25.44
C GLN A 108 -37.74 0.73 26.63
N GLY A 109 -36.74 1.60 26.43
CA GLY A 109 -36.11 2.33 27.54
C GLY A 109 -34.59 2.17 27.71
N LEU A 110 -33.80 2.21 26.63
CA LEU A 110 -32.35 2.35 26.75
C LEU A 110 -31.74 3.13 25.56
N TRP A 111 -32.34 4.28 25.21
CA TRP A 111 -31.84 5.18 24.16
C TRP A 111 -31.55 6.61 24.68
N ASP A 112 -31.64 6.84 25.99
CA ASP A 112 -31.39 8.15 26.64
C ASP A 112 -29.94 8.32 27.16
N ASP A 113 -29.05 7.35 26.90
CA ASP A 113 -27.63 7.40 27.28
C ASP A 113 -26.73 7.10 26.05
N PHE A 114 -27.18 7.50 24.86
CA PHE A 114 -26.30 7.54 23.70
C PHE A 114 -25.53 8.87 23.79
N PRO A 115 -24.21 8.85 24.01
CA PRO A 115 -23.43 10.07 24.11
C PRO A 115 -23.63 10.89 22.84
N GLU A 116 -24.10 12.13 23.01
CA GLU A 116 -24.36 13.10 21.94
C GLU A 116 -23.07 13.58 21.26
N ASP A 117 -21.91 13.07 21.69
CA ASP A 117 -20.62 13.17 21.01
C ASP A 117 -20.61 12.26 19.78
N LEU A 118 -21.44 12.61 18.79
CA LEU A 118 -21.11 12.27 17.41
C LEU A 118 -19.75 12.92 17.12
N PRO A 119 -18.75 12.15 16.64
CA PRO A 119 -17.44 12.71 16.33
C PRO A 119 -17.64 13.89 15.41
N GLU A 120 -17.36 15.08 15.94
CA GLU A 120 -17.40 16.33 15.20
C GLU A 120 -16.45 16.17 14.02
N ASP A 121 -17.00 16.26 12.82
CA ASP A 121 -16.35 16.31 11.51
C ASP A 121 -15.01 15.56 11.40
N ASP A 122 -14.98 14.42 10.71
CA ASP A 122 -13.73 13.77 10.27
C ASP A 122 -12.97 14.73 9.32
N GLU A 123 -12.29 15.74 9.87
CA GLU A 123 -11.57 16.81 9.14
C GLU A 123 -10.43 16.26 8.26
N ASP A 124 -10.13 14.96 8.40
CA ASP A 124 -9.13 14.23 7.63
C ASP A 124 -9.69 13.52 6.38
N PHE A 125 -11.01 13.58 6.12
CA PHE A 125 -11.58 12.95 4.93
C PHE A 125 -11.20 13.71 3.65
N LYS A 126 -10.28 13.15 2.88
CA LYS A 126 -9.79 13.76 1.62
C LYS A 126 -10.57 13.35 0.37
N GLY A 127 -11.56 12.47 0.50
CA GLY A 127 -12.41 12.00 -0.60
C GLY A 127 -12.14 10.57 -1.06
N THR A 128 -12.81 10.20 -2.16
CA THR A 128 -12.79 8.85 -2.73
C THR A 128 -11.74 8.72 -3.85
N VAL A 129 -10.96 7.65 -3.82
CA VAL A 129 -9.91 7.34 -4.81
C VAL A 129 -10.13 5.96 -5.40
N VAL A 130 -9.85 5.80 -6.69
CA VAL A 130 -9.91 4.49 -7.36
C VAL A 130 -8.52 4.07 -7.80
N VAL A 131 -8.16 2.82 -7.51
CA VAL A 131 -6.88 2.23 -7.97
C VAL A 131 -7.16 1.28 -9.13
N THR A 132 -6.34 1.37 -10.18
CA THR A 132 -6.41 0.45 -11.32
C THR A 132 -5.03 0.08 -11.85
N GLY A 133 -4.85 -1.18 -12.26
CA GLY A 133 -3.56 -1.71 -12.73
C GLY A 133 -2.61 -2.12 -11.60
N ASN A 134 -1.42 -2.59 -11.98
CA ASN A 134 -0.36 -3.05 -11.07
C ASN A 134 0.63 -1.92 -10.75
N ILE A 135 0.74 -1.54 -9.48
CA ILE A 135 1.65 -0.47 -9.03
C ILE A 135 3.02 -1.08 -8.71
N PRO A 136 4.13 -0.65 -9.36
CA PRO A 136 5.45 -1.19 -9.09
C PRO A 136 5.85 -1.06 -7.62
N GLY A 137 6.13 -2.21 -6.98
CA GLY A 137 6.56 -2.27 -5.58
C GLY A 137 5.44 -2.30 -4.55
N TYR A 138 4.18 -2.29 -4.98
CA TYR A 138 3.01 -2.38 -4.09
C TYR A 138 2.05 -3.46 -4.59
N ASN A 139 1.59 -4.32 -3.69
CA ASN A 139 0.42 -5.13 -3.98
C ASN A 139 -0.86 -4.27 -3.81
N HIS A 140 -2.00 -4.78 -4.28
CA HIS A 140 -3.26 -4.03 -4.24
C HIS A 140 -3.70 -3.68 -2.80
N SER A 141 -3.47 -4.58 -1.84
CA SER A 141 -3.83 -4.38 -0.43
C SER A 141 -2.95 -3.32 0.24
N ASP A 142 -1.65 -3.30 -0.08
CA ASP A 142 -0.67 -2.35 0.45
C ASP A 142 -0.92 -0.96 -0.12
N ALA A 143 -1.21 -0.87 -1.43
CA ALA A 143 -1.59 0.40 -2.07
C ALA A 143 -2.87 0.97 -1.44
N ARG A 144 -3.89 0.13 -1.25
CA ARG A 144 -5.14 0.52 -0.57
C ARG A 144 -4.88 1.04 0.84
N ARG A 145 -4.14 0.28 1.65
CA ARG A 145 -3.79 0.66 3.02
C ARG A 145 -2.98 1.97 3.06
N ALA A 146 -2.09 2.19 2.10
CA ALA A 146 -1.31 3.42 2.03
C ALA A 146 -2.18 4.65 1.73
N LEU A 147 -3.20 4.52 0.87
CA LEU A 147 -4.16 5.57 0.58
C LEU A 147 -5.09 5.84 1.78
N GLU A 148 -5.56 4.79 2.45
CA GLU A 148 -6.37 4.90 3.68
C GLU A 148 -5.59 5.61 4.79
N ASN A 149 -4.32 5.25 5.00
CA ASN A 149 -3.44 5.94 5.95
C ASN A 149 -3.21 7.43 5.60
N ALA A 150 -3.39 7.81 4.34
CA ALA A 150 -3.26 9.18 3.89
C ALA A 150 -4.57 9.99 3.98
N GLY A 151 -5.68 9.36 4.41
CA GLY A 151 -7.00 9.99 4.59
C GLY A 151 -7.97 9.80 3.43
N TYR A 152 -7.68 8.91 2.47
CA TYR A 152 -8.56 8.64 1.32
C TYR A 152 -9.40 7.37 1.52
N THR A 153 -10.60 7.37 0.96
CA THR A 153 -11.43 6.15 0.86
C THR A 153 -11.22 5.48 -0.50
N VAL A 154 -10.91 4.18 -0.52
CA VAL A 154 -10.64 3.47 -1.78
C VAL A 154 -11.89 2.76 -2.30
N ALA A 155 -12.36 3.17 -3.48
CA ALA A 155 -13.52 2.59 -4.15
C ALA A 155 -13.14 1.63 -5.29
N GLY A 156 -14.04 0.72 -5.60
CA GLY A 156 -13.88 -0.26 -6.69
C GLY A 156 -14.25 0.27 -8.09
N HIS A 157 -15.01 1.35 -8.16
CA HIS A 157 -15.62 1.93 -9.36
C HIS A 157 -15.44 3.46 -9.35
N VAL A 158 -15.47 4.08 -10.53
CA VAL A 158 -15.24 5.52 -10.68
C VAL A 158 -16.59 6.22 -10.73
N ASP A 159 -16.95 6.92 -9.66
CA ASP A 159 -18.15 7.75 -9.58
C ASP A 159 -17.87 9.24 -9.78
N ALA A 160 -18.93 10.04 -9.86
CA ALA A 160 -18.85 11.51 -9.91
C ALA A 160 -18.18 12.13 -8.68
N ASP A 161 -18.24 11.47 -7.53
CA ASP A 161 -17.61 11.92 -6.27
C ASP A 161 -16.15 11.43 -6.13
N THR A 162 -15.62 10.75 -7.15
CA THR A 162 -14.22 10.31 -7.15
C THR A 162 -13.30 11.50 -7.35
N VAL A 163 -12.45 11.76 -6.35
CA VAL A 163 -11.52 12.90 -6.37
C VAL A 163 -10.29 12.61 -7.24
N MET A 164 -9.85 11.35 -7.32
CA MET A 164 -8.68 10.96 -8.09
C MET A 164 -8.71 9.49 -8.51
N ILE A 165 -8.11 9.18 -9.67
CA ILE A 165 -7.78 7.80 -10.09
C ILE A 165 -6.26 7.57 -10.09
N VAL A 166 -5.81 6.47 -9.50
CA VAL A 166 -4.39 6.04 -9.49
C VAL A 166 -4.19 4.96 -10.55
N LEU A 167 -3.32 5.25 -11.52
CA LEU A 167 -3.05 4.41 -12.68
C LEU A 167 -1.73 3.64 -12.50
N GLY A 168 -1.81 2.33 -12.31
CA GLY A 168 -0.67 1.42 -12.38
C GLY A 168 -0.41 0.93 -13.80
N LYS A 169 0.49 -0.05 -13.93
CA LYS A 169 0.73 -0.77 -15.18
C LYS A 169 -0.53 -1.53 -15.60
N GLN A 170 -0.86 -1.48 -16.90
CA GLN A 170 -2.03 -2.15 -17.48
C GLN A 170 -3.34 -1.77 -16.77
N PRO A 171 -3.71 -0.48 -16.76
CA PRO A 171 -4.95 -0.04 -16.14
C PRO A 171 -6.16 -0.64 -16.87
N ALA A 172 -7.24 -0.89 -16.13
CA ALA A 172 -8.46 -1.44 -16.68
C ALA A 172 -9.14 -0.40 -17.58
N ALA A 173 -9.29 -0.70 -18.87
CA ALA A 173 -9.75 0.26 -19.86
C ALA A 173 -11.13 0.88 -19.54
N HIS A 174 -12.05 0.11 -18.95
CA HIS A 174 -13.37 0.62 -18.55
C HIS A 174 -13.28 1.71 -17.47
N LYS A 175 -12.40 1.56 -16.47
CA LYS A 175 -12.20 2.56 -15.41
C LYS A 175 -11.58 3.84 -15.94
N VAL A 176 -10.63 3.73 -16.86
CA VAL A 176 -10.00 4.91 -17.48
C VAL A 176 -10.99 5.65 -18.37
N ALA A 177 -11.84 4.94 -19.11
CA ALA A 177 -12.90 5.55 -19.91
C ALA A 177 -13.93 6.29 -19.04
N GLU A 178 -14.30 5.70 -17.90
CA GLU A 178 -15.21 6.32 -16.92
C GLU A 178 -14.58 7.54 -16.26
N ALA A 179 -13.33 7.46 -15.80
CA ALA A 179 -12.58 8.60 -15.28
C ALA A 179 -12.49 9.75 -16.31
N ARG A 180 -12.29 9.43 -17.59
CA ARG A 180 -12.28 10.43 -18.67
C ARG A 180 -13.66 11.09 -18.84
N HIS A 181 -14.73 10.31 -18.75
CA HIS A 181 -16.10 10.83 -18.82
C HIS A 181 -16.40 11.78 -17.66
N HIS A 182 -15.94 11.45 -16.44
CA HIS A 182 -16.10 12.27 -15.25
C HIS A 182 -15.03 13.38 -15.10
N GLN A 183 -14.08 13.47 -16.03
CA GLN A 183 -12.93 14.39 -15.97
C GLN A 183 -12.14 14.24 -14.64
N THR A 184 -12.08 13.02 -14.12
CA THR A 184 -11.42 12.72 -12.85
C THR A 184 -9.90 12.91 -12.99
N PRO A 185 -9.28 13.70 -12.10
CA PRO A 185 -7.83 13.86 -12.03
C PRO A 185 -7.11 12.51 -11.90
N ALA A 186 -5.96 12.35 -12.56
CA ALA A 186 -5.22 11.08 -12.58
C ALA A 186 -3.81 11.23 -12.02
N LEU A 187 -3.34 10.17 -11.35
CA LEU A 187 -1.96 9.99 -10.91
C LEU A 187 -1.37 8.78 -11.62
N ASP A 188 -0.32 9.00 -12.42
CA ASP A 188 0.42 7.94 -13.10
C ASP A 188 1.45 7.29 -12.16
N ALA A 189 1.00 6.23 -11.51
CA ALA A 189 1.78 5.34 -10.66
C ALA A 189 2.46 4.20 -11.43
N SER A 190 2.42 4.17 -12.77
CA SER A 190 3.10 3.14 -13.57
C SER A 190 4.62 3.29 -13.57
N ARG A 191 5.11 4.52 -13.32
CA ARG A 191 6.52 4.86 -13.19
C ARG A 191 7.07 4.40 -11.84
N ALA A 192 8.29 3.85 -11.87
CA ALA A 192 8.93 3.33 -10.66
C ALA A 192 9.05 4.42 -9.59
N ARG A 193 8.72 4.07 -8.34
CA ARG A 193 8.79 4.92 -7.14
C ARG A 193 7.88 6.14 -7.10
N VAL A 194 7.10 6.49 -8.14
CA VAL A 194 6.20 7.65 -8.07
C VAL A 194 5.19 7.49 -6.93
N PHE A 195 4.49 6.35 -6.89
CA PHE A 195 3.55 6.06 -5.81
C PHE A 195 4.23 6.02 -4.44
N ALA A 196 5.42 5.41 -4.34
CA ALA A 196 6.19 5.37 -3.10
C ALA A 196 6.52 6.77 -2.58
N ASN A 197 6.97 7.66 -3.47
CA ASN A 197 7.31 9.04 -3.12
C ASN A 197 6.07 9.82 -2.67
N CYS A 198 4.90 9.60 -3.29
CA CYS A 198 3.63 10.20 -2.86
C CYS A 198 3.22 9.72 -1.46
N VAL A 199 3.34 8.41 -1.20
CA VAL A 199 3.08 7.83 0.12
C VAL A 199 4.03 8.40 1.18
N GLU A 200 5.33 8.54 0.86
CA GLU A 200 6.33 9.14 1.75
C GLU A 200 6.06 10.63 2.00
N ALA A 201 5.56 11.36 1.00
CA ALA A 201 5.19 12.76 1.12
C ALA A 201 3.85 13.00 1.82
N GLY A 202 2.95 12.00 1.84
CA GLY A 202 1.58 12.13 2.32
C GLY A 202 0.65 12.91 1.38
N GLU A 203 1.10 13.17 0.15
CA GLU A 203 0.40 13.98 -0.86
C GLU A 203 0.38 13.25 -2.21
N PHE A 204 -0.78 13.26 -2.87
CA PHE A 204 -1.01 12.57 -4.13
C PHE A 204 -1.43 13.58 -5.21
N PRO A 205 -0.46 14.12 -5.99
CA PRO A 205 -0.75 15.11 -7.02
C PRO A 205 -1.42 14.44 -8.22
N ALA A 206 -2.70 14.74 -8.46
CA ALA A 206 -3.49 14.13 -9.53
C ALA A 206 -3.44 14.92 -10.86
N ASN A 207 -2.25 15.33 -11.29
CA ASN A 207 -2.09 16.23 -12.44
C ASN A 207 -1.62 15.53 -13.73
N ASP A 208 -1.63 14.19 -13.77
CA ASP A 208 -1.22 13.44 -14.96
C ASP A 208 -2.37 13.31 -15.98
N GLU A 209 -2.02 13.24 -17.26
CA GLU A 209 -2.99 13.02 -18.34
C GLU A 209 -3.46 11.56 -18.37
N LEU A 210 -4.77 11.35 -18.56
CA LEU A 210 -5.35 10.01 -18.70
C LEU A 210 -4.87 9.34 -20.01
N PRO A 211 -4.27 8.14 -19.95
CA PRO A 211 -3.76 7.46 -21.14
C PRO A 211 -4.89 7.12 -22.09
N ASP A 212 -4.60 7.15 -23.39
CA ASP A 212 -5.54 6.69 -24.41
C ASP A 212 -5.51 5.16 -24.48
N VAL A 213 -6.33 4.54 -23.65
CA VAL A 213 -6.56 3.09 -23.72
C VAL A 213 -7.66 2.83 -24.72
N GLU A 214 -7.28 2.25 -25.87
CA GLU A 214 -8.25 1.70 -26.79
C GLU A 214 -9.08 0.66 -26.04
N LEU A 215 -10.34 1.00 -25.77
CA LEU A 215 -11.32 0.02 -25.33
C LEU A 215 -11.30 -1.07 -26.40
N LYS A 216 -10.74 -2.24 -26.06
CA LYS A 216 -10.82 -3.44 -26.87
C LYS A 216 -12.31 -3.75 -26.94
N ARG A 217 -13.02 -3.10 -27.87
CA ARG A 217 -14.44 -3.28 -28.10
C ARG A 217 -14.55 -4.75 -28.39
N GLY A 218 -14.99 -5.51 -27.39
CA GLY A 218 -15.29 -6.92 -27.56
C GLY A 218 -16.12 -6.99 -28.82
N ALA A 219 -15.65 -7.78 -29.79
CA ALA A 219 -16.32 -8.01 -31.04
C ALA A 219 -17.67 -8.68 -30.73
N ARG A 220 -18.65 -7.87 -30.31
CA ARG A 220 -20.04 -8.25 -30.32
C ARG A 220 -20.45 -8.12 -31.77
N ALA A 221 -20.08 -9.15 -32.53
CA ALA A 221 -20.45 -9.34 -33.90
C ALA A 221 -21.96 -9.05 -34.00
N LEU A 222 -22.30 -7.95 -34.66
CA LEU A 222 -23.64 -7.73 -35.16
C LEU A 222 -23.86 -8.85 -36.18
N LEU A 223 -24.55 -9.91 -35.78
CA LEU A 223 -25.13 -10.83 -36.75
C LEU A 223 -26.09 -9.99 -37.61
N PRO A 224 -25.93 -9.96 -38.93
CA PRO A 224 -26.92 -9.33 -39.79
C PRO A 224 -28.25 -10.07 -39.62
N VAL A 225 -29.32 -9.29 -39.42
CA VAL A 225 -30.72 -9.75 -39.34
C VAL A 225 -31.21 -10.19 -40.73
#